data_AF-A0A7G5XCF5-F1
#
_entry.id   AF-A0A7G5XCF5-F1
#
_cell.length_a   1.000
_cell.length_b   1.000
_cell.length_c   1.000
_cell.angle_alpha   90.00
_cell.angle_beta   90.00
_cell.angle_gamma   90.00
#
_symmetry.space_group_name_H-M   'P 1'
#
loop_
_entity.id
_entity.type
_entity.pdbx_description
1 polymer ?
#
loop_
_entity_poly.entity_id
_entity_poly.type
_entity_poly.pdbx_seq_one_letter_code
_entity_poly.pdbx_strand_id
1 'polypeptide(L)'
;MKRSVLFALFLFLLIAATEAQDIYLNKDTTINNTWNIPKGTILKFGSKGKINGTGTIKGGIIDAALTQWIFDTTLTVSPEGTYNNVFSAKWFGAGSVKDNAGVLQKGINTVLANSGTLRNFFIPRGVYPFSKSLTVASLYKEQYTGCTIHIYGESSFWDSGTGTTLQYTATDGFALGLQLNKGSEINNLTILGQFKAPSAVDSVYYNIPFDQYNDMNGKCTPQYSGLVIDYDGSKNASGSTGIKIHDMNIGNFTINYLISPNGKTVNADILLFENIRCGNGKVGFATGQAQEKGNVIRGIYSWGSIHTLYVAGKYGKAQAGSYTIDGGNVAGRCIRLFDIAQAGWYSTNISNLFAESLGSIGNISTQIPLNISNSTFHFVYPNKIGRQTLLNSNNEKVAFSNCIFRYYGKTDPMKFVGRATFTNCQFSGPQVKE
;
A
#
# COMPACT_ATOMS: atom_id res chain seq x y z
N MET A 1 -56.99 -5.49 -69.28
CA MET A 1 -57.43 -5.71 -67.88
C MET A 1 -56.78 -6.96 -67.33
N LYS A 2 -55.70 -6.84 -66.54
CA LYS A 2 -55.18 -7.89 -65.66
C LYS A 2 -54.84 -7.19 -64.35
N ARG A 3 -55.61 -7.49 -63.29
CA ARG A 3 -55.42 -6.93 -61.95
C ARG A 3 -54.35 -7.74 -61.23
N SER A 4 -53.33 -7.03 -60.79
CA SER A 4 -52.17 -7.49 -60.04
C SER A 4 -52.57 -8.00 -58.66
N VAL A 5 -52.07 -9.19 -58.31
CA VAL A 5 -51.94 -9.66 -56.92
C VAL A 5 -50.55 -9.24 -56.46
N LEU A 6 -50.48 -8.22 -55.59
CA LEU A 6 -49.27 -7.91 -54.84
C LEU A 6 -49.63 -8.07 -53.36
N PHE A 7 -49.36 -9.27 -52.83
CA PHE A 7 -49.48 -9.57 -51.41
C PHE A 7 -48.31 -8.88 -50.70
N ALA A 8 -48.58 -7.73 -50.09
CA ALA A 8 -47.62 -7.05 -49.21
C ALA A 8 -47.49 -7.87 -47.92
N LEU A 9 -46.42 -8.67 -47.85
CA LEU A 9 -45.99 -9.33 -46.63
C LEU A 9 -45.35 -8.27 -45.71
N PHE A 10 -46.18 -7.47 -45.02
CA PHE A 10 -45.74 -6.65 -43.91
C PHE A 10 -45.53 -7.60 -42.71
N LEU A 11 -44.37 -8.25 -42.69
CA LEU A 11 -43.85 -8.92 -41.51
C LEU A 11 -43.52 -7.82 -40.51
N PHE A 12 -44.48 -7.50 -39.65
CA PHE A 12 -44.21 -6.82 -38.38
C PHE A 12 -43.21 -7.70 -37.63
N LEU A 13 -41.91 -7.37 -37.76
CA LEU A 13 -40.90 -7.77 -36.80
C LEU A 13 -41.25 -7.00 -35.52
N LEU A 14 -42.23 -7.52 -34.78
CA LEU A 14 -42.36 -7.26 -33.36
C LEU A 14 -41.09 -7.85 -32.74
N ILE A 15 -40.04 -7.05 -32.72
CA ILE A 15 -39.00 -7.16 -31.70
C ILE A 15 -39.74 -6.90 -30.41
N ALA A 16 -40.28 -7.95 -29.81
CA ALA A 16 -40.64 -7.93 -28.41
C ALA A 16 -39.33 -7.65 -27.68
N ALA A 17 -39.04 -6.36 -27.46
CA ALA A 17 -38.15 -5.94 -26.41
C ALA A 17 -38.80 -6.44 -25.12
N THR A 18 -38.51 -7.69 -24.76
CA THR A 18 -38.75 -8.16 -23.41
C THR A 18 -37.85 -7.29 -22.55
N GLU A 19 -38.42 -6.24 -21.96
CA GLU A 19 -37.74 -5.48 -20.93
C GLU A 19 -37.22 -6.51 -19.91
N ALA A 20 -35.91 -6.46 -19.65
CA ALA A 20 -35.28 -7.34 -18.70
C ALA A 20 -35.96 -7.13 -17.34
N GLN A 21 -36.82 -8.06 -16.93
CA GLN A 21 -37.55 -7.95 -15.69
C GLN A 21 -36.58 -8.16 -14.52
N ASP A 22 -36.51 -7.17 -13.62
CA ASP A 22 -35.69 -7.25 -12.40
C ASP A 22 -36.03 -8.50 -11.58
N ILE A 23 -34.96 -9.12 -11.04
CA ILE A 23 -35.05 -10.30 -10.19
C ILE A 23 -34.87 -9.87 -8.75
N TYR A 24 -35.91 -10.06 -7.93
CA TYR A 24 -35.89 -9.75 -6.50
C TYR A 24 -35.65 -11.00 -5.65
N LEU A 25 -34.53 -11.01 -4.93
CA LEU A 25 -34.16 -12.07 -3.98
C LEU A 25 -34.50 -11.68 -2.55
N ASN A 26 -35.64 -12.19 -2.05
CA ASN A 26 -36.10 -11.98 -0.68
C ASN A 26 -35.89 -13.19 0.24
N LYS A 27 -35.39 -14.30 -0.32
CA LYS A 27 -35.08 -15.55 0.40
C LYS A 27 -33.83 -16.16 -0.17
N ASP A 28 -33.22 -17.04 0.61
CA ASP A 28 -32.06 -17.78 0.16
C ASP A 28 -32.35 -18.61 -1.09
N THR A 29 -31.40 -18.59 -2.02
CA THR A 29 -31.45 -19.31 -3.29
C THR A 29 -30.19 -20.15 -3.41
N THR A 30 -30.33 -21.42 -3.79
CA THR A 30 -29.16 -22.30 -4.01
C THR A 30 -28.93 -22.48 -5.51
N ILE A 31 -27.69 -22.30 -5.94
CA ILE A 31 -27.27 -22.44 -7.33
C ILE A 31 -26.05 -23.36 -7.39
N ASN A 32 -26.22 -24.52 -8.03
CA ASN A 32 -25.15 -25.50 -8.25
C ASN A 32 -24.71 -25.59 -9.72
N ASN A 33 -25.44 -24.94 -10.62
CA ASN A 33 -25.18 -24.88 -12.06
C ASN A 33 -24.93 -23.42 -12.49
N THR A 34 -24.89 -23.16 -13.81
CA THR A 34 -24.82 -21.79 -14.33
C THR A 34 -26.20 -21.14 -14.36
N TRP A 35 -26.37 -20.02 -13.66
CA TRP A 35 -27.51 -19.11 -13.80
C TRP A 35 -27.12 -17.97 -14.76
N ASN A 36 -27.65 -18.02 -15.98
CA ASN A 36 -27.51 -16.94 -16.96
C ASN A 36 -28.61 -15.91 -16.73
N ILE A 37 -28.24 -14.77 -16.16
CA ILE A 37 -29.13 -13.62 -15.97
C ILE A 37 -29.10 -12.78 -17.25
N PRO A 38 -30.26 -12.46 -17.84
CA PRO A 38 -30.31 -11.68 -19.09
C PRO A 38 -29.62 -10.32 -18.95
N LYS A 39 -29.07 -9.83 -20.07
CA LYS A 39 -28.37 -8.55 -20.10
C LYS A 39 -29.26 -7.40 -19.66
N GLY A 40 -28.72 -6.52 -18.83
CA GLY A 40 -29.43 -5.36 -18.27
C GLY A 40 -30.40 -5.68 -17.13
N THR A 41 -30.61 -6.95 -16.77
CA THR A 41 -31.47 -7.31 -15.64
C THR A 41 -30.83 -6.90 -14.32
N ILE A 42 -31.58 -6.25 -13.41
CA ILE A 42 -31.10 -6.00 -12.05
C ILE A 42 -31.38 -7.22 -11.18
N LEU A 43 -30.31 -7.75 -10.57
CA LEU A 43 -30.41 -8.73 -9.51
C LEU A 43 -30.42 -8.00 -8.17
N LYS A 44 -31.62 -7.79 -7.64
CA LYS A 44 -31.84 -7.00 -6.43
C LYS A 44 -31.97 -7.88 -5.19
N PHE A 45 -31.17 -7.57 -4.18
CA PHE A 45 -31.19 -8.26 -2.90
C PHE A 45 -32.05 -7.52 -1.89
N GLY A 46 -33.10 -8.19 -1.40
CA GLY A 46 -33.88 -7.75 -0.24
C GLY A 46 -33.13 -8.00 1.07
N SER A 47 -33.78 -7.74 2.20
CA SER A 47 -33.15 -7.77 3.53
C SER A 47 -32.69 -9.15 4.02
N LYS A 48 -33.10 -10.26 3.39
CA LYS A 48 -32.84 -11.64 3.84
C LYS A 48 -32.48 -12.63 2.71
N GLY A 49 -32.17 -12.15 1.50
CA GLY A 49 -31.78 -13.03 0.40
C GLY A 49 -30.26 -13.24 0.32
N LYS A 50 -29.82 -14.49 0.31
CA LYS A 50 -28.45 -14.90 -0.04
C LYS A 50 -28.45 -15.95 -1.15
N ILE A 51 -27.45 -15.94 -2.01
CA ILE A 51 -27.18 -17.04 -2.93
C ILE A 51 -26.10 -17.94 -2.35
N ASN A 52 -26.41 -19.23 -2.28
CA ASN A 52 -25.51 -20.28 -1.81
C ASN A 52 -25.25 -21.30 -2.93
N GLY A 53 -24.30 -22.22 -2.73
CA GLY A 53 -23.98 -23.30 -3.66
C GLY A 53 -22.70 -23.05 -4.46
N THR A 54 -22.35 -24.00 -5.32
CA THR A 54 -21.06 -24.03 -6.03
C THR A 54 -21.15 -23.59 -7.50
N GLY A 55 -22.30 -23.07 -7.91
CA GLY A 55 -22.59 -22.72 -9.29
C GLY A 55 -21.93 -21.42 -9.77
N THR A 56 -22.34 -21.00 -10.96
CA THR A 56 -21.88 -19.75 -11.60
C THR A 56 -23.04 -18.81 -11.82
N ILE A 57 -22.89 -17.55 -11.43
CA ILE A 57 -23.81 -16.46 -11.78
C ILE A 57 -23.16 -15.68 -12.91
N LYS A 58 -23.83 -15.62 -14.06
CA LYS A 58 -23.32 -14.93 -15.25
C LYS A 58 -24.35 -13.93 -15.75
N GLY A 59 -23.92 -12.69 -15.94
CA GLY A 59 -24.78 -11.61 -16.40
C GLY A 59 -25.42 -10.82 -15.25
N GLY A 60 -26.29 -9.87 -15.61
CA GLY A 60 -27.04 -9.04 -14.67
C GLY A 60 -26.21 -7.97 -13.93
N ILE A 61 -26.93 -7.00 -13.37
CA ILE A 61 -26.39 -5.91 -12.57
C ILE A 61 -26.73 -6.19 -11.11
N ILE A 62 -25.72 -6.32 -10.25
CA ILE A 62 -25.94 -6.58 -8.81
C ILE A 62 -26.38 -5.28 -8.13
N ASP A 63 -27.54 -5.30 -7.47
CA ASP A 63 -28.03 -4.24 -6.58
C ASP A 63 -28.24 -4.82 -5.17
N ALA A 64 -27.33 -4.48 -4.26
CA ALA A 64 -27.37 -4.90 -2.88
C ALA A 64 -26.72 -3.84 -1.98
N ALA A 65 -27.15 -3.79 -0.72
CA ALA A 65 -26.49 -2.96 0.27
C ALA A 65 -25.01 -3.39 0.41
N LEU A 66 -24.10 -2.42 0.44
CA LEU A 66 -22.65 -2.69 0.54
C LEU A 66 -22.26 -3.38 1.85
N THR A 67 -23.15 -3.43 2.84
CA THR A 67 -22.94 -4.09 4.13
C THR A 67 -23.55 -5.48 4.25
N GLN A 68 -24.29 -5.94 3.23
CA GLN A 68 -25.00 -7.21 3.25
C GLN A 68 -24.10 -8.39 2.85
N TRP A 69 -24.37 -9.57 3.40
CA TRP A 69 -23.79 -10.83 2.91
C TRP A 69 -24.77 -11.50 1.94
N ILE A 70 -24.41 -11.54 0.65
CA ILE A 70 -25.31 -11.97 -0.43
C ILE A 70 -24.81 -13.19 -1.23
N PHE A 71 -23.52 -13.54 -1.14
CA PHE A 71 -22.92 -14.67 -1.86
C PHE A 71 -22.14 -15.58 -0.93
N ASP A 72 -22.21 -16.88 -1.15
CA ASP A 72 -21.19 -17.79 -0.65
C ASP A 72 -19.87 -17.67 -1.45
N THR A 73 -18.76 -17.96 -0.80
CA THR A 73 -17.41 -17.87 -1.39
C THR A 73 -17.14 -18.93 -2.47
N THR A 74 -17.91 -20.01 -2.46
CA THR A 74 -17.80 -21.12 -3.42
C THR A 74 -18.40 -20.79 -4.78
N LEU A 75 -19.23 -19.75 -4.89
CA LEU A 75 -19.83 -19.31 -6.14
C LEU A 75 -18.81 -18.64 -7.08
N THR A 76 -18.96 -18.86 -8.38
CA THR A 76 -18.32 -18.01 -9.40
C THR A 76 -19.28 -16.90 -9.78
N VAL A 77 -18.84 -15.63 -9.70
CA VAL A 77 -19.69 -14.46 -9.94
C VAL A 77 -19.07 -13.64 -11.07
N SER A 78 -19.81 -13.51 -12.17
CA SER A 78 -19.41 -12.79 -13.38
C SER A 78 -20.53 -11.85 -13.83
N PRO A 79 -20.71 -10.71 -13.13
CA PRO A 79 -21.80 -9.79 -13.40
C PRO A 79 -21.48 -8.88 -14.59
N GLU A 80 -22.51 -8.29 -15.19
CA GLU A 80 -22.35 -7.19 -16.15
C GLU A 80 -21.94 -5.89 -15.47
N GLY A 81 -22.17 -5.80 -14.17
CA GLY A 81 -21.74 -4.68 -13.34
C GLY A 81 -22.42 -4.71 -11.98
N THR A 82 -22.32 -3.59 -11.30
CA THR A 82 -23.01 -3.33 -10.02
C THR A 82 -23.67 -1.97 -10.12
N TYR A 83 -24.79 -1.77 -9.44
CA TYR A 83 -25.60 -0.55 -9.59
C TYR A 83 -24.81 0.74 -9.31
N ASN A 84 -23.83 0.69 -8.40
CA ASN A 84 -22.96 1.82 -8.06
C ASN A 84 -21.51 1.69 -8.56
N ASN A 85 -21.23 0.77 -9.48
CA ASN A 85 -19.87 0.45 -9.94
C ASN A 85 -18.90 0.09 -8.80
N VAL A 86 -19.40 -0.56 -7.75
CA VAL A 86 -18.65 -0.98 -6.56
C VAL A 86 -19.01 -2.42 -6.21
N PHE A 87 -17.99 -3.25 -6.04
CA PHE A 87 -18.12 -4.61 -5.53
C PHE A 87 -17.68 -4.64 -4.06
N SER A 88 -18.56 -5.06 -3.14
CA SER A 88 -18.26 -5.04 -1.70
C SER A 88 -17.62 -6.34 -1.22
N ALA A 89 -16.62 -6.22 -0.35
CA ALA A 89 -16.08 -7.34 0.42
C ALA A 89 -17.12 -8.04 1.29
N LYS A 90 -18.09 -7.30 1.85
CA LYS A 90 -19.14 -7.87 2.71
C LYS A 90 -20.10 -8.76 1.93
N TRP A 91 -20.19 -8.61 0.61
CA TRP A 91 -21.03 -9.49 -0.21
C TRP A 91 -20.61 -10.95 -0.14
N PHE A 92 -19.34 -11.25 0.17
CA PHE A 92 -18.85 -12.60 0.46
C PHE A 92 -18.73 -12.92 1.97
N GLY A 93 -19.22 -12.05 2.85
CA GLY A 93 -19.24 -12.27 4.30
C GLY A 93 -18.04 -11.71 5.06
N ALA A 94 -17.23 -10.83 4.47
CA ALA A 94 -16.16 -10.15 5.21
C ALA A 94 -16.71 -9.44 6.47
N GLY A 95 -16.00 -9.57 7.58
CA GLY A 95 -16.39 -9.04 8.90
C GLY A 95 -17.34 -9.95 9.68
N SER A 96 -17.92 -10.97 9.04
CA SER A 96 -18.78 -11.98 9.68
C SER A 96 -18.05 -13.29 9.99
N VAL A 97 -16.76 -13.38 9.63
CA VAL A 97 -15.90 -14.55 9.87
C VAL A 97 -14.67 -14.17 10.69
N LYS A 98 -14.16 -15.12 11.47
CA LYS A 98 -12.98 -14.92 12.33
C LYS A 98 -11.71 -14.61 11.54
N ASP A 99 -11.51 -15.32 10.43
CA ASP A 99 -10.40 -15.12 9.51
C ASP A 99 -10.94 -14.72 8.14
N ASN A 100 -10.65 -13.48 7.76
CA ASN A 100 -11.18 -12.85 6.57
C ASN A 100 -10.34 -13.11 5.32
N ALA A 101 -9.23 -13.85 5.41
CA ALA A 101 -8.32 -14.04 4.28
C ALA A 101 -9.04 -14.62 3.05
N GLY A 102 -9.85 -15.68 3.23
CA GLY A 102 -10.55 -16.35 2.14
C GLY A 102 -11.61 -15.45 1.48
N VAL A 103 -12.43 -14.76 2.28
CA VAL A 103 -13.53 -13.90 1.79
C VAL A 103 -13.00 -12.63 1.11
N LEU A 104 -11.94 -12.03 1.66
CA LEU A 104 -11.29 -10.85 1.06
C LEU A 104 -10.59 -11.21 -0.24
N GLN A 105 -9.81 -12.31 -0.26
CA GLN A 105 -9.15 -12.76 -1.48
C GLN A 105 -10.17 -13.15 -2.56
N LYS A 106 -11.31 -13.74 -2.16
CA LYS A 106 -12.40 -14.04 -3.10
C LYS A 106 -12.93 -12.76 -3.76
N GLY A 107 -13.15 -11.70 -2.99
CA GLY A 107 -13.56 -10.39 -3.52
C GLY A 107 -12.56 -9.81 -4.52
N ILE A 108 -11.27 -9.80 -4.17
CA ILE A 108 -10.19 -9.37 -5.08
C ILE A 108 -10.22 -10.19 -6.38
N ASN A 109 -10.26 -11.52 -6.27
CA ASN A 109 -10.28 -12.42 -7.42
C ASN A 109 -11.50 -12.20 -8.31
N THR A 110 -12.69 -11.97 -7.73
CA THR A 110 -13.91 -11.68 -8.48
C THR A 110 -13.79 -10.38 -9.27
N VAL A 111 -13.22 -9.31 -8.68
CA VAL A 111 -13.01 -8.06 -9.40
C VAL A 111 -12.00 -8.24 -10.54
N LEU A 112 -10.86 -8.88 -10.27
CA LEU A 112 -9.82 -9.10 -11.28
C LEU A 112 -10.28 -10.00 -12.44
N ALA A 113 -11.06 -11.04 -12.15
CA ALA A 113 -11.60 -11.95 -13.17
C ALA A 113 -12.65 -11.27 -14.08
N ASN A 114 -13.19 -10.13 -13.66
CA ASN A 114 -14.21 -9.37 -14.38
C ASN A 114 -13.73 -7.94 -14.67
N SER A 115 -12.46 -7.75 -15.01
CA SER A 115 -11.83 -6.43 -15.22
C SER A 115 -12.48 -5.56 -16.30
N GLY A 116 -13.28 -6.14 -17.19
CA GLY A 116 -14.08 -5.41 -18.18
C GLY A 116 -15.36 -4.77 -17.62
N THR A 117 -15.84 -5.22 -16.46
CA THR A 117 -17.09 -4.74 -15.83
C THR A 117 -16.92 -4.28 -14.39
N LEU A 118 -15.85 -4.70 -13.71
CA LEU A 118 -15.53 -4.36 -12.33
C LEU A 118 -14.12 -3.79 -12.22
N ARG A 119 -13.96 -2.77 -11.37
CA ARG A 119 -12.65 -2.21 -10.97
C ARG A 119 -12.56 -1.93 -9.48
N ASN A 120 -13.66 -1.48 -8.89
CA ASN A 120 -13.69 -0.95 -7.52
C ASN A 120 -14.07 -2.05 -6.53
N PHE A 121 -13.12 -2.44 -5.68
CA PHE A 121 -13.32 -3.34 -4.55
C PHE A 121 -13.38 -2.53 -3.26
N PHE A 122 -14.58 -2.44 -2.68
CA PHE A 122 -14.82 -1.68 -1.46
C PHE A 122 -14.83 -2.59 -0.24
N ILE A 123 -14.12 -2.17 0.81
CA ILE A 123 -14.09 -2.83 2.11
C ILE A 123 -14.74 -1.88 3.13
N PRO A 124 -16.04 -2.10 3.46
CA PRO A 124 -16.74 -1.24 4.41
C PRO A 124 -16.03 -1.13 5.75
N ARG A 125 -16.38 -0.14 6.55
CA ARG A 125 -15.90 0.05 7.92
C ARG A 125 -16.00 -1.22 8.75
N GLY A 126 -14.95 -1.47 9.55
CA GLY A 126 -14.83 -2.64 10.41
C GLY A 126 -13.38 -3.05 10.62
N VAL A 127 -13.19 -3.99 11.54
CA VAL A 127 -11.91 -4.65 11.77
C VAL A 127 -11.98 -6.05 11.15
N TYR A 128 -11.03 -6.35 10.27
CA TYR A 128 -10.99 -7.60 9.51
C TYR A 128 -9.70 -8.34 9.84
N PRO A 129 -9.69 -9.21 10.87
CA PRO A 129 -8.56 -10.10 11.11
C PRO A 129 -8.40 -11.08 9.96
N PHE A 130 -7.17 -11.29 9.49
CA PHE A 130 -6.88 -12.23 8.40
C PHE A 130 -5.49 -12.86 8.54
N SER A 131 -5.38 -14.16 8.26
CA SER A 131 -4.17 -14.94 8.57
C SER A 131 -3.23 -15.19 7.39
N LYS A 132 -3.65 -14.87 6.15
CA LYS A 132 -2.86 -15.10 4.93
C LYS A 132 -2.74 -13.83 4.11
N SER A 133 -1.60 -13.66 3.45
CA SER A 133 -1.37 -12.54 2.54
C SER A 133 -2.49 -12.37 1.52
N LEU A 134 -2.97 -11.14 1.35
CA LEU A 134 -3.84 -10.78 0.24
C LEU A 134 -2.98 -10.43 -0.97
N THR A 135 -3.30 -11.01 -2.11
CA THR A 135 -2.52 -10.85 -3.34
C THR A 135 -3.38 -10.25 -4.44
N VAL A 136 -2.88 -9.18 -5.04
CA VAL A 136 -3.41 -8.57 -6.25
C VAL A 136 -2.48 -8.94 -7.40
N ALA A 137 -2.87 -9.97 -8.14
CA ALA A 137 -2.11 -10.48 -9.27
C ALA A 137 -3.04 -11.13 -10.30
N SER A 138 -2.65 -11.10 -11.56
CA SER A 138 -3.29 -11.89 -12.62
C SER A 138 -2.27 -12.84 -13.23
N LEU A 139 -2.70 -14.05 -13.55
CA LEU A 139 -1.88 -15.06 -14.22
C LEU A 139 -2.51 -15.43 -15.57
N TYR A 140 -1.68 -15.48 -16.61
CA TYR A 140 -2.02 -16.06 -17.89
C TYR A 140 -0.91 -17.03 -18.28
N LYS A 141 -1.24 -18.30 -18.54
CA LYS A 141 -0.26 -19.34 -18.84
C LYS A 141 0.90 -19.37 -17.83
N GLU A 142 0.55 -19.37 -16.54
CA GLU A 142 1.51 -19.38 -15.41
C GLU A 142 2.47 -18.18 -15.34
N GLN A 143 2.18 -17.11 -16.08
CA GLN A 143 2.97 -15.88 -16.10
C GLN A 143 2.18 -14.72 -15.53
N TYR A 144 2.82 -13.84 -14.76
CA TYR A 144 2.15 -12.63 -14.29
C TYR A 144 1.82 -11.71 -15.47
N THR A 145 0.57 -11.27 -15.53
CA THR A 145 0.09 -10.29 -16.50
C THR A 145 -0.35 -9.01 -15.81
N GLY A 146 -0.35 -7.91 -16.57
CA GLY A 146 -0.82 -6.61 -16.10
C GLY A 146 -2.23 -6.73 -15.52
N CYS A 147 -2.42 -6.22 -14.31
CA CYS A 147 -3.73 -6.10 -13.70
C CYS A 147 -3.92 -4.73 -13.06
N THR A 148 -5.17 -4.29 -12.97
CA THR A 148 -5.58 -3.04 -12.35
C THR A 148 -6.75 -3.31 -11.41
N ILE A 149 -6.72 -2.70 -10.24
CA ILE A 149 -7.82 -2.73 -9.28
C ILE A 149 -7.79 -1.45 -8.46
N HIS A 150 -8.95 -1.01 -8.00
CA HIS A 150 -9.06 0.00 -6.96
C HIS A 150 -9.56 -0.66 -5.68
N ILE A 151 -8.71 -0.75 -4.65
CA ILE A 151 -9.10 -1.27 -3.33
C ILE A 151 -9.19 -0.11 -2.36
N TYR A 152 -10.36 0.07 -1.74
CA TYR A 152 -10.55 1.16 -0.80
C TYR A 152 -11.48 0.82 0.35
N GLY A 153 -11.35 1.58 1.43
CA GLY A 153 -12.24 1.49 2.59
C GLY A 153 -12.69 2.85 3.08
N GLU A 154 -12.94 2.94 4.37
CA GLU A 154 -13.46 4.15 5.05
C GLU A 154 -12.52 4.65 6.15
N SER A 155 -11.23 4.32 6.08
CA SER A 155 -10.18 4.87 6.95
C SER A 155 -9.63 6.18 6.37
N SER A 156 -8.85 6.91 7.18
CA SER A 156 -7.92 7.92 6.70
C SER A 156 -6.53 7.65 7.25
N PHE A 157 -5.51 8.39 6.80
CA PHE A 157 -4.16 8.29 7.35
C PHE A 157 -4.04 8.79 8.80
N TRP A 158 -5.03 9.56 9.28
CA TRP A 158 -5.15 10.01 10.67
C TRP A 158 -6.01 9.09 11.55
N ASP A 159 -6.74 8.16 10.95
CA ASP A 159 -7.75 7.39 11.65
C ASP A 159 -7.15 6.57 12.81
N SER A 160 -7.82 6.66 13.97
CA SER A 160 -7.46 5.97 15.20
C SER A 160 -8.22 4.64 15.37
N GLY A 161 -8.48 3.94 14.25
CA GLY A 161 -9.13 2.64 14.23
C GLY A 161 -10.66 2.66 14.12
N THR A 162 -11.26 3.76 13.64
CA THR A 162 -12.72 3.90 13.50
C THR A 162 -13.25 3.57 12.11
N GLY A 163 -12.39 3.51 11.10
CA GLY A 163 -12.68 3.20 9.71
C GLY A 163 -12.44 1.73 9.34
N THR A 164 -11.88 1.49 8.16
CA THR A 164 -11.56 0.13 7.69
C THR A 164 -10.17 -0.28 8.13
N THR A 165 -10.09 -1.31 8.99
CA THR A 165 -8.83 -1.87 9.49
C THR A 165 -8.64 -3.32 9.04
N LEU A 166 -7.59 -3.59 8.28
CA LEU A 166 -7.12 -4.93 7.94
C LEU A 166 -6.07 -5.35 8.96
N GLN A 167 -6.37 -6.35 9.78
CA GLN A 167 -5.47 -6.81 10.85
C GLN A 167 -4.82 -8.13 10.46
N TYR A 168 -3.57 -8.07 9.99
CA TYR A 168 -2.82 -9.25 9.59
C TYR A 168 -2.32 -10.00 10.82
N THR A 169 -2.75 -11.25 10.98
CA THR A 169 -2.51 -12.03 12.21
C THR A 169 -1.32 -12.96 12.13
N ALA A 170 -0.75 -13.18 10.94
CA ALA A 170 0.52 -13.91 10.81
C ALA A 170 1.71 -13.04 11.23
N THR A 171 2.85 -13.67 11.45
CA THR A 171 4.10 -13.04 11.88
C THR A 171 5.20 -13.12 10.81
N ASP A 172 4.86 -13.60 9.62
CA ASP A 172 5.76 -13.71 8.48
C ASP A 172 5.02 -13.35 7.17
N GLY A 173 5.79 -13.12 6.11
CA GLY A 173 5.30 -12.72 4.80
C GLY A 173 4.81 -11.27 4.78
N PHE A 174 3.72 -11.02 4.05
CA PHE A 174 3.17 -9.67 3.89
C PHE A 174 1.66 -9.62 4.04
N ALA A 175 1.11 -8.46 4.40
CA ALA A 175 -0.34 -8.31 4.54
C ALA A 175 -1.03 -8.10 3.17
N LEU A 176 -0.52 -7.18 2.34
CA LEU A 176 -1.04 -6.91 0.99
C LEU A 176 0.10 -6.86 -0.04
N GLY A 177 0.04 -7.73 -1.05
CA GLY A 177 1.01 -7.80 -2.13
C GLY A 177 0.42 -7.42 -3.47
N LEU A 178 1.08 -6.53 -4.20
CA LEU A 178 0.75 -6.16 -5.58
C LEU A 178 1.83 -6.72 -6.49
N GLN A 179 1.47 -7.54 -7.47
CA GLN A 179 2.42 -8.09 -8.43
C GLN A 179 2.08 -7.66 -9.85
N LEU A 180 3.05 -7.05 -10.54
CA LEU A 180 2.91 -6.61 -11.93
C LEU A 180 1.64 -5.75 -12.17
N ASN A 181 1.29 -4.94 -11.18
CA ASN A 181 0.11 -4.08 -11.22
C ASN A 181 0.38 -2.86 -12.11
N LYS A 182 -0.65 -2.43 -12.84
CA LYS A 182 -0.59 -1.34 -13.83
C LYS A 182 -1.78 -0.42 -13.61
N GLY A 183 -1.56 0.76 -13.02
CA GLY A 183 -2.66 1.71 -12.78
C GLY A 183 -3.58 1.36 -11.60
N SER A 184 -3.14 0.50 -10.67
CA SER A 184 -3.91 0.17 -9.47
C SER A 184 -3.90 1.32 -8.47
N GLU A 185 -4.98 1.43 -7.69
CA GLU A 185 -5.14 2.45 -6.66
C GLU A 185 -5.54 1.77 -5.34
N ILE A 186 -4.85 2.10 -4.25
CA ILE A 186 -5.14 1.56 -2.91
C ILE A 186 -5.25 2.72 -1.93
N ASN A 187 -6.41 2.88 -1.28
CA ASN A 187 -6.59 4.02 -0.37
C ASN A 187 -7.56 3.78 0.77
N ASN A 188 -7.55 4.71 1.73
CA ASN A 188 -8.53 4.74 2.83
C ASN A 188 -8.59 3.43 3.63
N LEU A 189 -7.43 2.80 3.88
CA LEU A 189 -7.29 1.62 4.74
C LEU A 189 -6.25 1.83 5.83
N THR A 190 -6.53 1.26 7.00
CA THR A 190 -5.51 0.97 8.02
C THR A 190 -5.09 -0.49 7.89
N ILE A 191 -3.79 -0.78 7.82
CA ILE A 191 -3.23 -2.15 7.80
C ILE A 191 -2.30 -2.31 9.00
N LEU A 192 -2.61 -3.26 9.89
CA LEU A 192 -1.87 -3.51 11.12
C LEU A 192 -1.31 -4.92 11.16
N GLY A 193 -0.04 -5.04 11.54
CA GLY A 193 0.62 -6.32 11.81
C GLY A 193 0.82 -6.60 13.31
N GLN A 194 1.73 -7.53 13.59
CA GLN A 194 2.04 -8.04 14.93
C GLN A 194 3.37 -7.53 15.51
N PHE A 195 4.18 -6.79 14.74
CA PHE A 195 5.50 -6.33 15.17
C PHE A 195 5.37 -5.37 16.36
N LYS A 196 6.13 -5.64 17.41
CA LYS A 196 6.24 -4.78 18.59
C LYS A 196 7.63 -4.18 18.65
N ALA A 197 7.71 -2.86 18.47
CA ALA A 197 8.96 -2.11 18.59
C ALA A 197 9.60 -2.31 19.98
N PRO A 198 10.94 -2.37 20.09
CA PRO A 198 11.63 -2.42 21.37
C PRO A 198 11.16 -1.35 22.36
N SER A 199 10.95 -1.75 23.61
CA SER A 199 10.61 -0.86 24.71
C SER A 199 11.84 -0.70 25.58
N ALA A 200 12.42 0.49 25.57
CA ALA A 200 13.46 0.88 26.50
C ALA A 200 13.31 2.36 26.83
N VAL A 201 14.02 2.83 27.85
CA VAL A 201 14.22 4.27 28.08
C VAL A 201 14.98 4.89 26.90
N ASP A 202 14.84 6.19 26.68
CA ASP A 202 15.39 6.84 25.48
C ASP A 202 16.91 6.68 25.33
N SER A 203 17.67 6.69 26.43
CA SER A 203 19.12 6.48 26.42
C SER A 203 19.54 5.12 25.87
N VAL A 204 18.68 4.11 25.95
CA VAL A 204 18.91 2.78 25.39
C VAL A 204 18.27 2.68 24.01
N TYR A 205 17.00 3.10 23.88
CA TYR A 205 16.22 2.95 22.66
C TYR A 205 16.89 3.61 21.44
N TYR A 206 17.33 4.87 21.57
CA TYR A 206 17.93 5.60 20.45
C TYR A 206 19.33 5.08 20.06
N ASN A 207 19.91 4.21 20.88
CA ASN A 207 21.22 3.61 20.65
C ASN A 207 21.14 2.15 20.16
N ILE A 208 19.94 1.60 19.93
CA ILE A 208 19.78 0.24 19.39
C ILE A 208 20.29 0.20 17.95
N PRO A 209 21.31 -0.63 17.62
CA PRO A 209 21.77 -0.80 16.24
C PRO A 209 20.70 -1.39 15.34
N PHE A 210 20.75 -1.08 14.04
CA PHE A 210 19.76 -1.54 13.06
C PHE A 210 19.53 -3.06 13.13
N ASP A 211 20.60 -3.87 13.14
CA ASP A 211 20.46 -5.33 13.12
C ASP A 211 19.93 -5.91 14.45
N GLN A 212 19.98 -5.13 15.54
CA GLN A 212 19.44 -5.50 16.84
C GLN A 212 18.03 -4.95 17.12
N TYR A 213 17.55 -4.00 16.32
CA TYR A 213 16.18 -3.52 16.39
C TYR A 213 15.24 -4.58 15.81
N ASN A 214 14.76 -5.47 16.66
CA ASN A 214 13.94 -6.62 16.31
C ASN A 214 12.60 -6.57 17.05
N ASP A 215 11.67 -7.42 16.63
CA ASP A 215 10.39 -7.57 17.32
C ASP A 215 10.64 -7.97 18.78
N MET A 216 10.09 -7.21 19.72
CA MET A 216 10.23 -7.48 21.15
C MET A 216 9.70 -8.86 21.54
N ASN A 217 8.69 -9.35 20.83
CA ASN A 217 8.12 -10.67 21.09
C ASN A 217 8.93 -11.80 20.44
N GLY A 218 9.93 -11.48 19.60
CA GLY A 218 10.75 -12.45 18.87
C GLY A 218 9.98 -13.30 17.85
N LYS A 219 8.82 -12.82 17.36
CA LYS A 219 7.93 -13.60 16.47
C LYS A 219 7.98 -13.15 15.02
N CYS A 220 8.15 -11.85 14.77
CA CYS A 220 8.11 -11.31 13.42
C CYS A 220 9.43 -11.48 12.68
N THR A 221 9.37 -11.91 11.43
CA THR A 221 10.55 -12.10 10.58
C THR A 221 11.11 -10.77 10.06
N PRO A 222 12.38 -10.74 9.61
CA PRO A 222 13.01 -9.51 9.09
C PRO A 222 12.33 -8.88 7.87
N GLN A 223 11.60 -9.67 7.07
CA GLN A 223 10.88 -9.21 5.88
C GLN A 223 9.36 -9.16 6.09
N TYR A 224 8.89 -9.31 7.33
CA TYR A 224 7.48 -9.17 7.68
C TYR A 224 6.96 -7.77 7.31
N SER A 225 6.09 -7.70 6.30
CA SER A 225 5.78 -6.43 5.62
C SER A 225 4.30 -6.09 5.57
N GLY A 226 3.98 -4.79 5.63
CA GLY A 226 2.60 -4.33 5.50
C GLY A 226 2.11 -4.38 4.06
N LEU A 227 2.65 -3.50 3.22
CA LEU A 227 2.39 -3.47 1.79
C LEU A 227 3.66 -3.81 1.02
N VAL A 228 3.56 -4.74 0.07
CA VAL A 228 4.66 -5.11 -0.82
C VAL A 228 4.27 -4.90 -2.27
N ILE A 229 5.15 -4.27 -3.04
CA ILE A 229 5.03 -4.19 -4.51
C ILE A 229 6.09 -5.10 -5.12
N ASP A 230 5.69 -5.89 -6.12
CA ASP A 230 6.50 -6.86 -6.83
C ASP A 230 7.18 -7.85 -5.86
N TYR A 231 6.36 -8.62 -5.15
CA TYR A 231 6.82 -9.57 -4.14
C TYR A 231 7.37 -10.88 -4.72
N ASP A 232 7.02 -11.24 -5.96
CA ASP A 232 7.40 -12.51 -6.60
C ASP A 232 8.05 -12.30 -7.99
N GLY A 233 9.33 -12.64 -8.10
CA GLY A 233 10.08 -12.62 -9.36
C GLY A 233 10.26 -13.99 -10.01
N SER A 234 9.60 -15.04 -9.50
CA SER A 234 9.78 -16.43 -9.99
C SER A 234 9.23 -16.67 -11.40
N LYS A 235 8.18 -15.93 -11.79
CA LYS A 235 7.48 -16.15 -13.07
C LYS A 235 8.02 -15.24 -14.16
N ASN A 236 8.22 -13.95 -13.86
CA ASN A 236 8.87 -13.00 -14.75
C ASN A 236 9.62 -11.90 -13.99
N ALA A 237 10.38 -11.10 -14.73
CA ALA A 237 11.20 -10.01 -14.20
C ALA A 237 10.60 -8.61 -14.42
N SER A 238 9.45 -8.52 -15.09
CA SER A 238 8.72 -7.25 -15.21
C SER A 238 8.16 -6.84 -13.86
N GLY A 239 8.03 -5.54 -13.62
CA GLY A 239 7.43 -5.05 -12.39
C GLY A 239 6.32 -4.04 -12.62
N SER A 240 5.85 -3.48 -11.53
CA SER A 240 4.65 -2.67 -11.44
C SER A 240 4.87 -1.23 -11.92
N THR A 241 3.80 -0.56 -12.35
CA THR A 241 3.90 0.82 -12.86
C THR A 241 2.62 1.61 -12.63
N GLY A 242 2.75 2.90 -12.30
CA GLY A 242 1.60 3.79 -12.23
C GLY A 242 0.64 3.45 -11.08
N ILE A 243 1.16 2.93 -9.97
CA ILE A 243 0.34 2.59 -8.79
C ILE A 243 0.22 3.84 -7.92
N LYS A 244 -0.99 4.08 -7.42
CA LYS A 244 -1.27 5.13 -6.44
C LYS A 244 -1.69 4.52 -5.10
N ILE A 245 -1.00 4.87 -4.03
CA ILE A 245 -1.29 4.44 -2.66
C ILE A 245 -1.47 5.70 -1.82
N HIS A 246 -2.67 5.94 -1.27
CA HIS A 246 -2.91 7.20 -0.57
C HIS A 246 -3.93 7.12 0.56
N ASP A 247 -3.84 8.04 1.53
CA ASP A 247 -4.72 8.08 2.70
C ASP A 247 -4.70 6.76 3.50
N MET A 248 -3.50 6.17 3.62
CA MET A 248 -3.26 4.88 4.25
C MET A 248 -2.56 5.03 5.60
N ASN A 249 -2.84 4.12 6.52
CA ASN A 249 -2.08 3.96 7.76
C ASN A 249 -1.54 2.54 7.88
N ILE A 250 -0.22 2.35 7.76
CA ILE A 250 0.41 1.03 7.87
C ILE A 250 1.39 1.01 9.02
N GLY A 251 1.25 0.03 9.92
CA GLY A 251 2.13 -0.08 11.09
C GLY A 251 2.09 -1.45 11.75
N ASN A 252 2.98 -1.63 12.72
CA ASN A 252 3.25 -2.90 13.39
C ASN A 252 3.74 -3.97 12.41
N PHE A 253 4.61 -3.59 11.48
CA PHE A 253 5.36 -4.51 10.64
C PHE A 253 6.86 -4.33 10.85
N THR A 254 7.66 -5.32 10.47
CA THR A 254 9.11 -5.09 10.39
C THR A 254 9.38 -4.03 9.32
N ILE A 255 8.68 -4.09 8.18
CA ILE A 255 8.76 -3.10 7.10
C ILE A 255 7.35 -2.64 6.72
N ASN A 256 7.00 -1.36 6.85
CA ASN A 256 5.63 -0.93 6.54
C ASN A 256 5.35 -0.96 5.02
N TYR A 257 6.27 -0.41 4.21
CA TYR A 257 6.19 -0.40 2.75
C TYR A 257 7.49 -0.98 2.15
N LEU A 258 7.38 -2.02 1.33
CA LEU A 258 8.52 -2.71 0.72
C LEU A 258 8.34 -2.86 -0.79
N ILE A 259 9.23 -2.24 -1.57
CA ILE A 259 9.09 -2.18 -3.03
C ILE A 259 10.18 -3.06 -3.65
N SER A 260 9.76 -3.95 -4.57
CA SER A 260 10.61 -4.86 -5.35
C SER A 260 11.64 -5.68 -4.54
N PRO A 261 11.26 -6.39 -3.46
CA PRO A 261 12.23 -7.11 -2.63
C PRO A 261 12.76 -8.42 -3.23
N ASN A 262 12.20 -8.90 -4.34
CA ASN A 262 12.44 -10.26 -4.83
C ASN A 262 13.80 -10.49 -5.53
N GLY A 263 14.59 -9.45 -5.76
CA GLY A 263 15.92 -9.54 -6.36
C GLY A 263 15.95 -9.80 -7.87
N LYS A 264 14.80 -10.00 -8.53
CA LYS A 264 14.69 -10.29 -9.97
C LYS A 264 13.99 -9.18 -10.74
N THR A 265 12.91 -8.61 -10.21
CA THR A 265 12.15 -7.54 -10.85
C THR A 265 13.07 -6.39 -11.28
N VAL A 266 12.90 -5.93 -12.51
CA VAL A 266 13.77 -4.93 -13.12
C VAL A 266 13.26 -3.52 -12.95
N ASN A 267 11.95 -3.32 -12.78
CA ASN A 267 11.37 -1.98 -12.78
C ASN A 267 10.22 -1.85 -11.76
N ALA A 268 10.05 -0.67 -11.17
CA ALA A 268 8.86 -0.33 -10.37
C ALA A 268 8.70 1.19 -10.39
N ASP A 269 7.97 1.68 -11.38
CA ASP A 269 8.05 3.07 -11.83
C ASP A 269 6.74 3.84 -11.66
N ILE A 270 6.84 5.16 -11.55
CA ILE A 270 5.69 6.08 -11.47
C ILE A 270 4.75 5.66 -10.34
N LEU A 271 5.34 5.28 -9.20
CA LEU A 271 4.61 4.95 -7.99
C LEU A 271 4.36 6.24 -7.22
N LEU A 272 3.11 6.49 -6.84
CA LEU A 272 2.72 7.63 -6.02
C LEU A 272 2.24 7.15 -4.66
N PHE A 273 2.92 7.59 -3.60
CA PHE A 273 2.51 7.42 -2.22
C PHE A 273 2.15 8.79 -1.66
N GLU A 274 0.89 9.01 -1.29
CA GLU A 274 0.40 10.33 -0.89
C GLU A 274 -0.39 10.28 0.42
N ASN A 275 -0.08 11.16 1.37
CA ASN A 275 -0.76 11.21 2.68
C ASN A 275 -0.76 9.83 3.36
N ILE A 276 0.44 9.28 3.58
CA ILE A 276 0.61 7.95 4.16
C ILE A 276 1.18 8.06 5.57
N ARG A 277 0.75 7.14 6.45
CA ARG A 277 1.29 7.00 7.80
C ARG A 277 2.12 5.72 7.93
N CYS A 278 3.37 5.89 8.37
CA CYS A 278 4.25 4.83 8.84
C CYS A 278 4.15 4.73 10.37
N GLY A 279 3.43 3.73 10.86
CA GLY A 279 3.34 3.37 12.27
C GLY A 279 4.61 2.69 12.80
N ASN A 280 4.50 1.96 13.90
CA ASN A 280 5.62 1.25 14.51
C ASN A 280 6.24 0.24 13.53
N GLY A 281 7.57 0.17 13.50
CA GLY A 281 8.27 -0.83 12.69
C GLY A 281 9.78 -0.74 12.83
N LYS A 282 10.50 -1.60 12.11
CA LYS A 282 11.95 -1.43 11.96
C LYS A 282 12.24 -0.45 10.82
N VAL A 283 11.54 -0.61 9.70
CA VAL A 283 11.67 0.24 8.52
C VAL A 283 10.31 0.80 8.11
N GLY A 284 10.25 2.10 7.81
CA GLY A 284 9.03 2.71 7.27
C GLY A 284 8.87 2.34 5.80
N PHE A 285 9.86 2.70 5.01
CA PHE A 285 9.87 2.52 3.57
C PHE A 285 11.19 1.89 3.12
N ALA A 286 11.11 0.86 2.30
CA ALA A 286 12.27 0.15 1.76
C ALA A 286 12.14 -0.03 0.24
N THR A 287 13.21 0.28 -0.47
CA THR A 287 13.30 0.16 -1.93
C THR A 287 14.35 -0.87 -2.33
N GLY A 288 14.08 -1.61 -3.41
CA GLY A 288 14.74 -2.88 -3.69
C GLY A 288 15.62 -2.89 -4.94
N GLN A 289 15.41 -1.98 -5.90
CA GLN A 289 16.11 -2.08 -7.17
C GLN A 289 16.41 -0.73 -7.87
N ALA A 290 17.34 -0.74 -8.83
CA ALA A 290 17.91 0.47 -9.46
C ALA A 290 16.96 1.24 -10.38
N GLN A 291 16.09 0.54 -11.11
CA GLN A 291 15.15 1.11 -12.07
C GLN A 291 13.78 1.31 -11.43
N GLU A 292 13.75 1.87 -10.23
CA GLU A 292 12.53 2.44 -9.66
C GLU A 292 12.57 3.95 -9.97
N LYS A 293 11.80 4.42 -10.97
CA LYS A 293 11.94 5.79 -11.51
C LYS A 293 10.63 6.56 -11.47
N GLY A 294 10.73 7.87 -11.27
CA GLY A 294 9.55 8.74 -11.23
C GLY A 294 8.65 8.46 -10.02
N ASN A 295 9.18 7.82 -8.99
CA ASN A 295 8.43 7.50 -7.78
C ASN A 295 8.39 8.70 -6.85
N VAL A 296 7.24 8.91 -6.22
CA VAL A 296 6.97 10.03 -5.34
C VAL A 296 6.40 9.52 -4.04
N ILE A 297 6.99 9.96 -2.94
CA ILE A 297 6.41 9.87 -1.60
C ILE A 297 6.11 11.30 -1.17
N ARG A 298 4.85 11.63 -0.91
CA ARG A 298 4.47 12.97 -0.45
C ARG A 298 3.51 12.95 0.73
N GLY A 299 3.73 13.85 1.68
CA GLY A 299 2.94 13.89 2.91
C GLY A 299 3.11 12.64 3.76
N ILE A 300 4.37 12.27 4.09
CA ILE A 300 4.64 11.14 4.99
C ILE A 300 4.46 11.53 6.45
N TYR A 301 3.72 10.74 7.20
CA TYR A 301 3.52 10.90 8.64
C TYR A 301 4.14 9.71 9.39
N SER A 302 5.00 9.97 10.38
CA SER A 302 5.55 8.89 11.21
C SER A 302 5.80 9.35 12.63
N TRP A 303 4.88 9.00 13.52
CA TRP A 303 4.94 9.32 14.96
C TRP A 303 5.13 8.06 15.82
N GLY A 304 5.34 6.91 15.19
CA GLY A 304 5.55 5.64 15.86
C GLY A 304 6.98 5.47 16.40
N SER A 305 7.24 4.28 16.91
CA SER A 305 8.59 3.80 17.23
C SER A 305 9.18 3.12 16.01
N ILE A 306 10.14 3.79 15.35
CA ILE A 306 10.76 3.31 14.12
C ILE A 306 12.28 3.43 14.16
N HIS A 307 12.99 2.41 13.65
CA HIS A 307 14.45 2.51 13.56
C HIS A 307 14.86 3.40 12.39
N THR A 308 14.52 3.02 11.16
CA THR A 308 14.84 3.83 9.97
C THR A 308 13.58 4.16 9.18
N LEU A 309 13.33 5.44 8.89
CA LEU A 309 12.13 5.81 8.13
C LEU A 309 12.21 5.39 6.65
N TYR A 310 13.33 5.66 5.98
CA TYR A 310 13.53 5.34 4.56
C TYR A 310 14.88 4.66 4.33
N VAL A 311 14.83 3.51 3.66
CA VAL A 311 15.99 2.68 3.32
C VAL A 311 16.05 2.47 1.81
N ALA A 312 17.20 2.73 1.20
CA ALA A 312 17.45 2.46 -0.21
C ALA A 312 18.81 1.78 -0.41
N GLY A 313 18.85 0.74 -1.24
CA GLY A 313 20.08 0.00 -1.55
C GLY A 313 20.43 -1.13 -0.57
N LYS A 314 19.50 -1.55 0.31
CA LYS A 314 19.69 -2.67 1.26
C LYS A 314 18.88 -3.93 0.92
N TYR A 315 17.71 -3.76 0.29
CA TYR A 315 16.77 -4.84 0.01
C TYR A 315 16.80 -5.21 -1.48
N GLY A 316 16.17 -6.33 -1.85
CA GLY A 316 16.06 -6.76 -3.25
C GLY A 316 17.43 -7.00 -3.90
N LYS A 317 17.71 -6.26 -4.97
CA LYS A 317 19.00 -6.27 -5.68
C LYS A 317 20.10 -5.49 -4.95
N ALA A 318 19.80 -4.93 -3.78
CA ALA A 318 20.67 -4.02 -3.04
C ALA A 318 21.09 -2.81 -3.91
N GLN A 319 20.13 -2.31 -4.69
CA GLN A 319 20.32 -1.16 -5.57
C GLN A 319 19.26 -0.11 -5.24
N ALA A 320 19.68 1.14 -5.06
CA ALA A 320 18.75 2.25 -4.83
C ALA A 320 18.16 2.78 -6.14
N GLY A 321 16.84 2.93 -6.16
CA GLY A 321 16.12 3.67 -7.19
C GLY A 321 15.97 5.16 -6.90
N SER A 322 15.21 5.85 -7.75
CA SER A 322 14.92 7.29 -7.68
C SER A 322 13.59 7.56 -7.00
N TYR A 323 13.65 8.32 -5.91
CA TYR A 323 12.46 8.81 -5.23
C TYR A 323 12.52 10.32 -5.06
N THR A 324 11.38 10.97 -5.30
CA THR A 324 11.10 12.30 -4.78
C THR A 324 10.33 12.13 -3.48
N ILE A 325 10.91 12.58 -2.36
CA ILE A 325 10.25 12.59 -1.06
C ILE A 325 9.92 14.04 -0.73
N ASP A 326 8.63 14.40 -0.76
CA ASP A 326 8.18 15.77 -0.61
C ASP A 326 7.12 15.94 0.48
N GLY A 327 7.48 16.64 1.55
CA GLY A 327 6.55 16.89 2.63
C GLY A 327 6.45 15.73 3.60
N GLY A 328 6.55 16.02 4.89
CA GLY A 328 6.31 15.04 5.92
C GLY A 328 6.43 15.58 7.33
N ASN A 329 5.72 14.94 8.25
CA ASN A 329 5.79 15.20 9.68
C ASN A 329 6.27 13.93 10.38
N VAL A 330 7.52 13.96 10.84
CA VAL A 330 8.17 12.85 11.53
C VAL A 330 8.37 13.25 13.00
N ALA A 331 7.83 12.47 13.91
CA ALA A 331 7.93 12.70 15.35
C ALA A 331 7.98 11.36 16.09
N GLY A 332 7.71 11.37 17.40
CA GLY A 332 7.71 10.15 18.21
C GLY A 332 9.14 9.65 18.46
N ARG A 333 9.41 8.37 18.16
CA ARG A 333 10.71 7.72 18.47
C ARG A 333 11.38 7.18 17.22
N CYS A 334 11.74 8.09 16.31
CA CYS A 334 12.50 7.78 15.09
C CYS A 334 14.01 7.84 15.35
N ILE A 335 14.70 6.71 15.25
CA ILE A 335 16.16 6.65 15.50
C ILE A 335 16.94 7.27 14.33
N ARG A 336 16.52 6.98 13.09
CA ARG A 336 17.19 7.38 11.86
C ARG A 336 16.17 7.75 10.78
N LEU A 337 16.35 8.88 10.10
CA LEU A 337 15.52 9.18 8.92
C LEU A 337 15.91 8.31 7.73
N PHE A 338 17.20 8.28 7.40
CA PHE A 338 17.69 7.76 6.12
C PHE A 338 18.81 6.74 6.30
N ASP A 339 18.72 5.67 5.52
CA ASP A 339 19.84 4.78 5.22
C ASP A 339 19.88 4.55 3.70
N ILE A 340 20.66 5.38 3.01
CA ILE A 340 20.64 5.47 1.54
C ILE A 340 22.01 5.07 1.01
N ALA A 341 22.05 4.06 0.14
CA ALA A 341 23.23 3.65 -0.62
C ALA A 341 22.95 3.69 -2.13
N GLN A 342 23.43 4.72 -2.83
CA GLN A 342 23.09 5.01 -4.23
C GLN A 342 24.33 5.08 -5.13
N ALA A 343 24.41 4.17 -6.11
CA ALA A 343 25.63 3.95 -6.92
C ALA A 343 25.56 4.46 -8.38
N GLY A 344 24.56 5.27 -8.76
CA GLY A 344 24.68 6.09 -9.97
C GLY A 344 23.60 6.03 -11.04
N TRP A 345 22.46 5.37 -10.79
CA TRP A 345 21.38 5.31 -11.80
C TRP A 345 20.59 6.61 -11.88
N TYR A 346 19.96 6.99 -10.76
CA TYR A 346 19.06 8.14 -10.68
C TYR A 346 19.14 8.75 -9.28
N SER A 347 18.97 10.06 -9.20
CA SER A 347 19.07 10.80 -7.94
C SER A 347 17.79 10.68 -7.11
N THR A 348 17.92 10.57 -5.80
CA THR A 348 16.86 10.79 -4.82
C THR A 348 16.83 12.28 -4.42
N ASN A 349 15.64 12.89 -4.40
CA ASN A 349 15.45 14.28 -3.98
C ASN A 349 14.47 14.33 -2.82
N ILE A 350 14.82 15.09 -1.78
CA ILE A 350 14.07 15.15 -0.53
C ILE A 350 13.80 16.62 -0.20
N SER A 351 12.54 16.96 0.10
CA SER A 351 12.15 18.33 0.44
C SER A 351 11.04 18.41 1.49
N ASN A 352 10.95 19.55 2.16
CA ASN A 352 9.82 19.93 3.00
C ASN A 352 9.53 18.97 4.16
N LEU A 353 10.57 18.34 4.72
CA LEU A 353 10.43 17.46 5.88
C LEU A 353 10.51 18.23 7.20
N PHE A 354 9.59 17.96 8.10
CA PHE A 354 9.58 18.47 9.46
C PHE A 354 9.76 17.29 10.42
N ALA A 355 10.96 17.12 10.93
CA ALA A 355 11.33 16.02 11.81
C ALA A 355 11.64 16.53 13.22
N GLU A 356 11.06 15.89 14.23
CA GLU A 356 11.33 16.15 15.63
C GLU A 356 11.49 14.90 16.48
N SER A 357 12.09 15.06 17.67
CA SER A 357 12.48 13.93 18.53
C SER A 357 13.32 12.89 17.77
N LEU A 358 14.16 13.37 16.86
CA LEU A 358 14.93 12.55 15.95
C LEU A 358 16.27 12.12 16.58
N GLY A 359 16.66 10.86 16.42
CA GLY A 359 17.99 10.40 16.81
C GLY A 359 19.08 10.96 15.87
N SER A 360 18.92 10.73 14.57
CA SER A 360 19.86 11.15 13.53
C SER A 360 19.18 11.28 12.16
N ILE A 361 19.76 12.08 11.27
CA ILE A 361 19.44 12.03 9.83
C ILE A 361 19.85 10.67 9.27
N GLY A 362 21.00 10.15 9.69
CA GLY A 362 21.44 8.80 9.38
C GLY A 362 22.63 8.71 8.44
N ASN A 363 22.65 7.64 7.63
CA ASN A 363 23.75 7.35 6.72
C ASN A 363 23.31 7.62 5.28
N ILE A 364 24.11 8.40 4.55
CA ILE A 364 23.88 8.67 3.13
C ILE A 364 25.18 8.43 2.39
N SER A 365 25.21 7.36 1.59
CA SER A 365 26.31 7.00 0.72
C SER A 365 25.87 7.15 -0.72
N THR A 366 26.53 8.03 -1.49
CA THR A 366 26.14 8.25 -2.90
C THR A 366 27.32 8.55 -3.82
N GLN A 367 27.21 8.13 -5.09
CA GLN A 367 28.12 8.48 -6.17
C GLN A 367 27.59 9.61 -7.07
N ILE A 368 26.30 9.91 -6.96
CA ILE A 368 25.57 10.92 -7.73
C ILE A 368 24.90 11.94 -6.79
N PRO A 369 24.45 13.10 -7.29
CA PRO A 369 23.78 14.09 -6.45
C PRO A 369 22.61 13.49 -5.64
N LEU A 370 22.49 13.89 -4.39
CA LEU A 370 21.33 13.67 -3.54
C LEU A 370 21.05 14.98 -2.81
N ASN A 371 19.86 15.54 -3.03
CA ASN A 371 19.50 16.84 -2.50
C ASN A 371 18.48 16.70 -1.38
N ILE A 372 18.71 17.43 -0.28
CA ILE A 372 17.79 17.57 0.84
C ILE A 372 17.55 19.07 1.03
N SER A 373 16.32 19.53 0.86
CA SER A 373 16.02 20.97 0.89
C SER A 373 14.83 21.34 1.77
N ASN A 374 14.78 22.60 2.20
CA ASN A 374 13.65 23.20 2.91
C ASN A 374 13.15 22.34 4.09
N SER A 375 14.07 21.68 4.78
CA SER A 375 13.75 20.66 5.79
C SER A 375 14.26 21.08 7.17
N THR A 376 13.56 20.61 8.19
CA THR A 376 13.82 20.94 9.57
C THR A 376 14.06 19.66 10.37
N PHE A 377 15.19 19.61 11.08
CA PHE A 377 15.63 18.46 11.87
C PHE A 377 15.81 18.88 13.33
N HIS A 378 14.91 18.44 14.21
CA HIS A 378 15.04 18.60 15.65
C HIS A 378 15.49 17.29 16.29
N PHE A 379 16.70 17.30 16.81
CA PHE A 379 17.31 16.12 17.42
C PHE A 379 16.93 16.00 18.89
N VAL A 380 16.89 14.76 19.39
CA VAL A 380 16.80 14.49 20.81
C VAL A 380 18.07 14.96 21.52
N TYR A 381 17.93 15.51 22.71
CA TYR A 381 19.04 16.13 23.44
C TYR A 381 20.17 15.14 23.80
N PRO A 382 21.45 15.56 23.73
CA PRO A 382 22.58 14.71 24.08
C PRO A 382 22.60 14.26 25.54
N ASN A 383 22.08 15.07 26.47
CA ASN A 383 21.98 14.68 27.88
C ASN A 383 20.95 13.56 28.12
N LYS A 384 20.07 13.30 27.15
CA LYS A 384 19.03 12.27 27.22
C LYS A 384 19.47 10.96 26.56
N ILE A 385 20.17 11.05 25.43
CA ILE A 385 20.51 9.87 24.61
C ILE A 385 22.01 9.68 24.34
N GLY A 386 22.85 10.47 24.98
CA GLY A 386 24.27 10.58 24.63
C GLY A 386 24.48 11.38 23.34
N ARG A 387 25.73 11.72 23.05
CA ARG A 387 26.08 12.39 21.77
C ARG A 387 25.96 11.39 20.63
N GLN A 388 25.11 11.71 19.66
CA GLN A 388 24.91 10.92 18.45
C GLN A 388 25.73 11.49 17.27
N THR A 389 26.10 10.63 16.33
CA THR A 389 26.44 11.09 14.97
C THR A 389 25.15 11.44 14.25
N LEU A 390 24.91 12.73 14.00
CA LEU A 390 23.65 13.22 13.44
C LEU A 390 23.53 12.93 11.95
N LEU A 391 24.66 12.93 11.23
CA LEU A 391 24.77 12.58 9.82
C LEU A 391 26.11 11.89 9.59
N ASN A 392 26.10 10.88 8.74
CA ASN A 392 27.29 10.31 8.14
C ASN A 392 27.12 10.30 6.62
N SER A 393 28.04 10.96 5.91
CA SER A 393 28.00 11.05 4.44
C SER A 393 29.38 10.81 3.82
N ASN A 394 29.44 10.10 2.70
CA ASN A 394 30.70 9.81 2.02
C ASN A 394 31.06 10.81 0.91
N ASN A 395 30.17 11.73 0.55
CA ASN A 395 30.31 12.51 -0.68
C ASN A 395 29.73 13.92 -0.57
N GLU A 396 30.46 14.94 -1.04
CA GLU A 396 30.01 16.34 -1.11
C GLU A 396 28.76 16.54 -1.97
N LYS A 397 28.46 15.56 -2.83
CA LYS A 397 27.22 15.45 -3.62
C LYS A 397 25.96 15.23 -2.77
N VAL A 398 26.10 14.91 -1.48
CA VAL A 398 25.01 15.00 -0.50
C VAL A 398 24.88 16.48 -0.10
N ALA A 399 23.87 17.13 -0.66
CA ALA A 399 23.69 18.58 -0.54
C ALA A 399 22.44 18.90 0.28
N PHE A 400 22.62 19.74 1.29
CA PHE A 400 21.56 20.33 2.09
C PHE A 400 21.37 21.80 1.72
N SER A 401 20.14 22.22 1.47
CA SER A 401 19.82 23.63 1.19
C SER A 401 18.62 24.13 1.99
N ASN A 402 18.69 25.36 2.51
CA ASN A 402 17.60 25.98 3.28
C ASN A 402 17.09 25.09 4.44
N CYS A 403 18.00 24.38 5.11
CA CYS A 403 17.65 23.45 6.17
C CYS A 403 17.95 24.02 7.56
N ILE A 404 17.17 23.58 8.55
CA ILE A 404 17.37 23.91 9.96
C ILE A 404 17.77 22.65 10.73
N PHE A 405 18.89 22.72 11.45
CA PHE A 405 19.40 21.66 12.31
C PHE A 405 19.44 22.19 13.74
N ARG A 406 18.70 21.56 14.67
CA ARG A 406 18.72 22.02 16.06
C ARG A 406 18.56 20.93 17.10
N TYR A 407 19.17 21.18 18.26
CA TYR A 407 18.65 20.71 19.54
C TYR A 407 17.74 21.81 20.07
N TYR A 408 16.48 21.49 20.37
CA TYR A 408 15.45 22.50 20.64
C TYR A 408 15.85 23.45 21.80
N GLY A 409 16.02 24.75 21.52
CA GLY A 409 16.44 25.73 22.52
C GLY A 409 17.85 25.54 23.10
N LYS A 410 18.72 24.78 22.45
CA LYS A 410 20.09 24.48 22.91
C LYS A 410 21.14 24.70 21.83
N THR A 411 22.34 25.06 22.25
CA THR A 411 23.50 25.34 21.39
C THR A 411 24.57 24.25 21.46
N ASP A 412 24.17 23.03 21.88
CA ASP A 412 25.08 21.88 22.00
C ASP A 412 25.80 21.55 20.68
N PRO A 413 27.08 21.13 20.73
CA PRO A 413 27.82 20.73 19.54
C PRO A 413 27.13 19.62 18.74
N MET A 414 27.14 19.75 17.42
CA MET A 414 26.43 18.88 16.48
C MET A 414 27.44 18.06 15.68
N LYS A 415 27.46 16.74 15.85
CA LYS A 415 28.44 15.85 15.20
C LYS A 415 27.95 15.44 13.80
N PHE A 416 28.68 15.86 12.78
CA PHE A 416 28.48 15.50 11.37
C PHE A 416 29.76 14.83 10.84
N VAL A 417 29.66 13.60 10.35
CA VAL A 417 30.81 12.82 9.88
C VAL A 417 30.86 12.78 8.36
N GLY A 418 32.06 12.93 7.81
CA GLY A 418 32.34 12.82 6.39
C GLY A 418 31.98 14.06 5.56
N ARG A 419 31.65 13.87 4.29
CA ARG A 419 31.53 14.96 3.29
C ARG A 419 30.07 15.24 2.96
N ALA A 420 29.61 16.47 3.18
CA ALA A 420 28.31 16.98 2.75
C ALA A 420 28.39 18.49 2.55
N THR A 421 27.57 19.02 1.64
CA THR A 421 27.51 20.46 1.35
C THR A 421 26.29 21.07 2.02
N PHE A 422 26.45 22.25 2.63
CA PHE A 422 25.36 22.97 3.31
C PHE A 422 25.27 24.39 2.78
N THR A 423 24.14 24.73 2.17
CA THR A 423 23.89 26.05 1.58
C THR A 423 22.68 26.69 2.26
N ASN A 424 22.82 27.93 2.75
CA ASN A 424 21.75 28.63 3.47
C ASN A 424 21.12 27.78 4.60
N CYS A 425 21.95 27.06 5.36
CA CYS A 425 21.50 26.19 6.44
C CYS A 425 21.76 26.83 7.81
N GLN A 426 20.83 26.64 8.74
CA GLN A 426 20.95 27.12 10.12
C GLN A 426 21.29 25.95 11.06
N PHE A 427 22.25 26.16 11.96
CA PHE A 427 22.64 25.22 13.01
C PHE A 427 22.45 25.87 14.36
N SER A 428 21.79 25.18 15.31
CA SER A 428 21.61 25.74 16.66
C SER A 428 22.90 25.74 17.48
N GLY A 429 23.84 24.83 17.19
CA GLY A 429 25.14 24.72 17.84
C GLY A 429 26.29 24.57 16.83
N PRO A 430 27.55 24.59 17.31
CA PRO A 430 28.72 24.46 16.44
C PRO A 430 28.79 23.06 15.81
N GLN A 431 29.18 23.02 14.54
CA GLN A 431 29.43 21.76 13.83
C GLN A 431 30.76 21.15 14.28
N VAL A 432 30.74 19.87 14.66
CA VAL A 432 31.94 19.07 14.89
C VAL A 432 32.07 18.10 13.72
N LYS A 433 33.11 18.29 12.92
CA LYS A 433 33.43 17.46 11.75
C LYS A 433 34.53 16.48 12.13
N GLU A 434 34.31 15.21 11.84
CA GLU A 434 35.29 14.12 11.94
C GLU A 434 35.47 13.43 10.59
#